data_AF-A0A1L9U8A3-F1
#
_entry.id   AF-A0A1L9U8A3-F1
#
_cell.length_a   1.000
_cell.length_b   1.000
_cell.length_c   1.000
_cell.angle_alpha   90.00
_cell.angle_beta   90.00
_cell.angle_gamma   90.00
#
_symmetry.space_group_name_H-M   'P 1'
#
loop_
_entity.id
_entity.type
_entity.pdbx_description
1 polymer ?
#
loop_
_entity_poly.entity_id
_entity_poly.type
_entity_poly.pdbx_seq_one_letter_code
_entity_poly.pdbx_strand_id
1 'polypeptide(L)'
;MFAPAFENFSLRLRNAAAVDGDGKGEEEEKKEVTLVVERHGRVLQSFDVIDGDRRVAEVCESVRHNDKLVLRAGSRRGYRPAMDIVVTSGVDVALIVAIAVIASDSVFGSSSG
;
A
#
# COMPACT_ATOMS: atom_id res chain seq x y z
N MET A 1 24.31 -8.02 -7.19
CA MET A 1 23.95 -6.61 -6.96
C MET A 1 22.44 -6.57 -6.79
N PHE A 2 21.95 -6.29 -5.59
CA PHE A 2 20.52 -6.25 -5.29
C PHE A 2 19.96 -4.89 -5.70
N ALA A 3 18.80 -4.86 -6.37
CA ALA A 3 18.10 -3.62 -6.68
C ALA A 3 17.76 -2.89 -5.36
N PRO A 4 17.79 -1.54 -5.32
CA PRO A 4 17.40 -0.81 -4.13
C PRO A 4 15.97 -1.24 -3.77
N ALA A 5 15.81 -1.73 -2.55
CA ALA A 5 14.48 -1.98 -2.02
C ALA A 5 13.82 -0.60 -1.87
N PHE A 6 12.71 -0.37 -2.57
CA PHE A 6 11.83 0.74 -2.23
C PHE A 6 11.51 0.65 -0.73
N GLU A 7 11.79 1.73 0.00
CA GLU A 7 11.67 1.82 1.45
C GLU A 7 10.20 1.97 1.87
N ASN A 8 9.92 1.75 3.15
CA ASN A 8 8.59 2.04 3.72
C ASN A 8 8.19 3.48 3.38
N PHE A 9 6.90 3.71 3.14
CA PHE A 9 6.40 5.05 2.85
C PHE A 9 5.15 5.36 3.66
N SER A 10 4.88 6.64 3.85
CA SER A 10 3.68 7.11 4.52
C SER A 10 2.79 7.91 3.57
N LEU A 11 1.49 7.74 3.72
CA LEU A 11 0.45 8.48 3.01
C LEU A 11 -0.30 9.32 4.03
N ARG A 12 -0.42 10.63 3.77
CA ARG A 12 -1.31 11.51 4.52
C ARG A 12 -2.53 11.81 3.67
N LEU A 13 -3.69 11.49 4.20
CA LEU A 13 -4.96 11.57 3.50
C LEU A 13 -5.90 12.45 4.30
N ARG A 14 -6.54 13.40 3.64
CA ARG A 14 -7.52 14.27 4.29
C ARG A 14 -8.92 13.76 4.05
N ASN A 15 -9.69 13.58 5.12
CA ASN A 15 -11.07 13.16 5.01
C ASN A 15 -11.92 14.32 4.50
N ALA A 16 -12.40 14.24 3.26
CA ALA A 16 -13.21 15.27 2.63
C ALA A 16 -14.53 15.52 3.39
N ALA A 17 -15.13 14.50 4.01
CA ALA A 17 -16.36 14.65 4.80
C ALA A 17 -16.14 15.41 6.12
N ALA A 18 -14.90 15.48 6.60
CA ALA A 18 -14.53 16.25 7.80
C ALA A 18 -14.14 17.71 7.49
N VAL A 19 -14.03 18.07 6.20
CA VAL A 19 -13.69 19.43 5.77
C VAL A 19 -14.86 20.40 5.93
N ASP A 20 -16.10 19.93 5.77
CA ASP A 20 -17.32 20.75 5.82
C ASP A 20 -17.92 20.91 7.23
N GLY A 21 -17.32 20.31 8.27
CA GLY A 21 -17.75 20.47 9.66
C GLY A 21 -17.23 21.76 10.29
N ASP A 22 -18.15 22.61 10.76
CA ASP A 22 -17.99 23.96 11.35
C ASP A 22 -17.15 24.07 12.65
N GLY A 23 -16.06 23.29 12.79
CA GLY A 23 -15.10 23.40 13.89
C GLY A 23 -13.94 24.32 13.51
N LYS A 24 -14.10 25.64 13.67
CA LYS A 24 -12.96 26.57 13.69
C LYS A 24 -12.23 26.42 15.01
N GLY A 25 -11.13 25.66 15.02
CA GLY A 25 -10.08 25.86 16.03
C GLY A 25 -9.47 24.62 16.65
N GLU A 26 -10.12 23.47 16.60
CA GLU A 26 -9.62 22.28 17.29
C GLU A 26 -9.64 21.09 16.31
N GLU A 27 -8.46 20.53 16.05
CA GLU A 27 -8.22 19.22 15.43
C GLU A 27 -8.11 19.16 13.89
N GLU A 28 -7.14 19.86 13.32
CA GLU A 28 -6.62 19.46 11.99
C GLU A 28 -6.13 18.01 11.99
N GLU A 29 -5.57 17.52 13.11
CA GLU A 29 -5.16 16.11 13.28
C GLU A 29 -6.31 15.10 13.16
N LYS A 30 -7.57 15.45 13.51
CA LYS A 30 -8.70 14.52 13.32
C LYS A 30 -9.25 14.50 11.89
N LYS A 31 -8.84 15.47 11.05
CA LYS A 31 -9.24 15.57 9.65
C LYS A 31 -8.26 14.88 8.71
N GLU A 32 -7.08 14.50 9.21
CA GLU A 32 -6.03 13.82 8.48
C GLU A 32 -5.78 12.41 9.03
N VAL A 33 -5.63 11.44 8.14
CA VAL A 33 -5.22 10.08 8.46
C VAL A 33 -3.83 9.87 7.90
N THR A 34 -2.92 9.38 8.73
CA THR A 34 -1.58 8.98 8.29
C THR A 34 -1.50 7.47 8.27
N LEU A 35 -1.30 6.90 7.08
CA LEU A 35 -1.10 5.47 6.88
C LEU A 35 0.36 5.20 6.61
N VAL A 36 0.93 4.24 7.32
CA VAL A 36 2.26 3.72 7.04
C VAL A 36 2.11 2.45 6.23
N VAL A 37 2.76 2.41 5.07
CA VAL A 37 2.86 1.22 4.23
C VAL A 37 4.22 0.60 4.49
N GLU A 38 4.22 -0.47 5.26
CA GLU A 38 5.43 -1.24 5.52
C GLU A 38 5.59 -2.32 4.48
N ARG A 39 6.75 -2.34 3.83
CA ARG A 39 7.05 -3.33 2.82
C ARG A 39 7.78 -4.50 3.45
N HIS A 40 7.24 -5.69 3.23
CA HIS A 40 7.80 -6.95 3.70
C HIS A 40 8.12 -7.84 2.49
N GLY A 41 9.22 -8.58 2.55
CA GLY A 41 9.48 -9.67 1.59
C GLY A 41 10.90 -9.78 1.05
N ARG A 42 11.52 -10.95 1.29
CA ARG A 42 12.76 -11.40 0.63
C ARG A 42 12.50 -12.06 -0.74
N VAL A 43 11.35 -12.71 -0.91
CA VAL A 43 11.05 -13.58 -2.08
C VAL A 43 9.77 -13.13 -2.78
N LEU A 44 8.63 -13.12 -2.09
CA LEU A 44 7.37 -12.52 -2.55
C LEU A 44 7.24 -11.09 -2.04
N GLN A 45 6.35 -10.30 -2.64
CA GLN A 45 6.07 -8.94 -2.18
C GLN A 45 4.85 -8.91 -1.31
N SER A 46 4.97 -8.28 -0.14
CA SER A 46 3.87 -8.04 0.77
C SER A 46 3.97 -6.64 1.36
N PHE A 47 2.83 -6.05 1.69
CA PHE A 47 2.72 -4.73 2.27
C PHE A 47 1.70 -4.77 3.40
N ASP A 48 2.05 -4.13 4.50
CA ASP A 48 1.16 -3.92 5.63
C ASP A 48 0.74 -2.47 5.62
N VAL A 49 -0.57 -2.22 5.63
CA VAL A 49 -1.11 -0.87 5.77
C VAL A 49 -1.45 -0.68 7.24
N ILE A 50 -0.79 0.27 7.88
CA ILE A 50 -0.88 0.55 9.32
C ILE A 50 -1.46 1.94 9.54
N ASP A 51 -2.51 2.00 10.36
CA ASP A 51 -3.10 3.23 10.88
C ASP A 51 -2.79 3.32 12.38
N GLY A 52 -1.87 4.20 12.76
CA GLY A 52 -1.37 4.28 14.15
C GLY A 52 -0.73 2.98 14.62
N ASP A 53 -1.37 2.29 15.57
CA ASP A 53 -0.95 1.00 16.13
C ASP A 53 -1.69 -0.20 15.52
N ARG A 54 -2.61 0.04 14.57
CA ARG A 54 -3.49 -0.98 14.01
C ARG A 54 -3.15 -1.27 12.55
N ARG A 55 -2.92 -2.56 12.24
CA ARG A 55 -2.88 -3.05 10.86
C ARG A 55 -4.29 -3.07 10.27
N VAL A 56 -4.52 -2.24 9.26
CA VAL A 56 -5.83 -2.07 8.61
C VAL A 56 -5.97 -2.89 7.33
N ALA A 57 -4.85 -3.29 6.71
CA ALA A 57 -4.85 -4.24 5.61
C ALA A 57 -3.51 -4.97 5.45
N GLU A 58 -3.59 -6.14 4.81
CA GLU A 58 -2.46 -6.89 4.26
C GLU A 58 -2.64 -6.97 2.75
N VAL A 59 -1.57 -6.69 2.00
CA VAL A 59 -1.51 -6.82 0.54
C VAL A 59 -0.34 -7.74 0.21
N CYS A 60 -0.56 -8.86 -0.47
CA CYS A 60 0.52 -9.79 -0.82
C CYS A 60 0.40 -10.32 -2.24
N GLU A 61 1.55 -10.63 -2.86
CA GLU A 61 1.57 -11.31 -4.16
C GLU A 61 0.89 -12.68 -4.03
N SER A 62 -0.12 -12.92 -4.86
CA SER A 62 -0.87 -14.16 -4.77
C SER A 62 -0.07 -15.34 -5.30
N VAL A 63 0.16 -16.35 -4.47
CA VAL A 63 0.76 -17.62 -4.92
C VAL A 63 -0.24 -18.44 -5.74
N ARG A 64 -1.53 -18.32 -5.44
CA ARG A 64 -2.59 -19.13 -6.08
C ARG A 64 -3.01 -18.60 -7.44
N HIS A 65 -2.94 -17.29 -7.62
CA HIS A 65 -3.46 -16.61 -8.81
C HIS A 65 -2.37 -16.19 -9.82
N ASN A 66 -1.09 -16.40 -9.49
CA ASN A 66 0.01 -16.15 -10.42
C ASN A 66 0.66 -17.46 -10.87
N ASP A 67 0.57 -17.75 -12.17
CA ASP A 67 1.18 -18.94 -12.77
C ASP A 67 2.72 -18.96 -12.65
N LYS A 68 3.33 -17.78 -12.51
CA LYS A 68 4.78 -17.60 -12.39
C LYS A 68 5.09 -16.51 -11.38
N LEU A 69 5.91 -16.84 -10.39
CA LEU A 69 6.37 -15.90 -9.37
C LEU A 69 7.76 -15.36 -9.71
N VAL A 70 7.91 -14.06 -9.58
CA VAL A 70 9.16 -13.38 -9.96
C VAL A 70 10.08 -13.24 -8.75
N LEU A 71 10.84 -14.32 -8.52
CA LEU A 71 11.69 -14.46 -7.34
C LEU A 71 12.99 -13.64 -7.40
N ARG A 72 13.36 -13.12 -8.58
CA ARG A 72 14.56 -12.31 -8.78
C ARG A 72 14.20 -10.85 -9.00
N ALA A 73 14.86 -9.95 -8.27
CA ALA A 73 14.57 -8.51 -8.31
C ALA A 73 14.61 -7.90 -9.73
N GLY A 74 15.59 -8.29 -10.56
CA GLY A 74 15.73 -7.77 -11.93
C GLY A 74 14.64 -8.23 -12.91
N SER A 75 13.88 -9.26 -12.55
CA SER A 75 12.80 -9.81 -13.38
C SER A 75 11.44 -9.18 -13.07
N ARG A 76 11.34 -8.32 -12.03
CA ARG A 76 10.08 -7.72 -11.56
C ARG A 76 9.61 -6.54 -12.41
N ARG A 77 10.50 -5.95 -13.20
CA ARG A 77 10.16 -4.81 -14.07
C ARG A 77 9.21 -5.26 -15.18
N GLY A 78 8.03 -4.64 -15.26
CA GLY A 78 7.00 -4.99 -16.23
C GLY A 78 6.22 -6.26 -15.89
N TYR A 79 6.52 -6.92 -14.77
CA TYR A 79 5.70 -8.01 -14.24
C TYR A 79 4.53 -7.41 -13.48
N ARG A 80 3.29 -7.86 -13.77
CA ARG A 80 2.09 -7.38 -13.08
C ARG A 80 1.42 -8.56 -12.36
N PRO A 81 1.78 -8.82 -11.09
CA PRO A 81 1.19 -9.92 -10.35
C PRO A 81 -0.27 -9.65 -10.00
N ALA A 82 -1.04 -10.72 -9.89
CA ALA A 82 -2.24 -10.74 -9.06
C ALA A 82 -1.85 -10.56 -7.59
N MET A 83 -2.57 -9.70 -6.87
CA MET A 83 -2.36 -9.43 -5.45
C MET A 83 -3.57 -9.92 -4.66
N ASP A 84 -3.33 -10.65 -3.58
CA ASP A 84 -4.35 -10.96 -2.58
C ASP A 84 -4.38 -9.83 -1.55
N ILE A 85 -5.57 -9.36 -1.19
CA ILE A 85 -5.77 -8.26 -0.25
C ILE A 85 -6.71 -8.74 0.86
N VAL A 86 -6.25 -8.62 2.11
CA VAL A 86 -7.07 -8.86 3.31
C VAL A 86 -7.31 -7.53 3.99
N VAL A 87 -8.57 -7.12 4.06
CA VAL A 87 -8.99 -5.84 4.64
C VAL A 87 -9.64 -6.08 5.99
N THR A 88 -9.22 -5.32 7.00
CA THR A 88 -9.85 -5.36 8.31
C THR A 88 -11.29 -4.80 8.24
N SER A 89 -12.23 -5.42 8.95
CA SER A 89 -13.63 -4.98 8.96
C SER A 89 -13.80 -3.50 9.32
N GLY A 90 -14.67 -2.81 8.60
CA GLY A 90 -14.96 -1.39 8.78
C GLY A 90 -14.00 -0.43 8.07
N VAL A 91 -12.96 -0.94 7.41
CA VAL A 91 -12.03 -0.15 6.59
C VAL A 91 -12.57 -0.04 5.17
N ASP A 92 -12.45 1.14 4.57
CA ASP A 92 -12.90 1.39 3.21
C ASP A 92 -12.05 0.60 2.19
N VAL A 93 -12.70 -0.29 1.45
CA VAL A 93 -12.02 -1.17 0.50
C VAL A 93 -11.44 -0.39 -0.68
N ALA A 94 -12.12 0.67 -1.14
CA ALA A 94 -11.64 1.46 -2.27
C ALA A 94 -10.33 2.17 -1.93
N LEU A 95 -10.21 2.70 -0.71
CA LEU A 95 -8.99 3.27 -0.18
C LEU A 95 -7.85 2.25 -0.16
N ILE A 96 -8.09 1.05 0.41
CA ILE A 96 -7.05 0.02 0.45
C ILE A 96 -6.64 -0.44 -0.95
N VAL A 97 -7.59 -0.56 -1.89
CA VAL A 97 -7.27 -0.90 -3.28
C VAL A 97 -6.40 0.18 -3.92
N ALA A 98 -6.70 1.47 -3.70
CA ALA A 98 -5.87 2.57 -4.21
C ALA A 98 -4.44 2.50 -3.65
N ILE A 99 -4.29 2.24 -2.34
CA ILE A 99 -2.99 2.06 -1.69
C ILE A 99 -2.25 0.86 -2.28
N ALA A 100 -2.93 -0.27 -2.48
CA ALA A 100 -2.36 -1.47 -3.06
C ALA A 100 -1.84 -1.23 -4.49
N VAL A 101 -2.57 -0.43 -5.29
CA VAL A 101 -2.14 -0.02 -6.64
C VAL A 101 -0.86 0.82 -6.57
N ILE A 102 -0.84 1.85 -5.71
CA ILE A 102 0.33 2.72 -5.53
C ILE A 102 1.55 1.91 -5.05
N ALA A 103 1.36 1.07 -4.03
CA ALA A 103 2.41 0.21 -3.49
C ALA A 103 2.94 -0.76 -4.54
N SER A 104 2.05 -1.38 -5.32
CA SER A 104 2.44 -2.30 -6.39
C SER A 104 3.21 -1.58 -7.51
N ASP A 105 2.77 -0.39 -7.92
CA ASP A 105 3.45 0.37 -8.96
C ASP A 105 4.87 0.78 -8.54
N SER A 106 5.09 1.09 -7.25
CA SER A 106 6.45 1.38 -6.75
C SER A 106 7.44 0.22 -6.91
N VAL A 107 6.96 -1.02 -7.02
CA VAL A 107 7.79 -2.23 -7.15
C VAL A 107 7.80 -2.79 -8.57
N PHE A 108 6.66 -2.73 -9.25
CA PHE A 108 6.40 -3.39 -10.53
C PHE A 108 6.26 -2.41 -11.71
N GLY A 109 6.17 -1.11 -11.41
CA GLY A 109 6.00 -0.04 -12.38
C GLY A 109 7.17 0.07 -13.37
N SER A 110 6.87 0.67 -14.51
CA SER A 110 7.85 0.92 -15.56
C SER A 110 8.56 2.25 -15.27
N SER A 111 9.86 2.23 -14.95
CA SER A 111 10.66 3.42 -15.17
C SER A 111 10.72 3.69 -16.67
N SER A 112 10.10 4.77 -17.13
CA SER A 112 10.43 5.33 -18.44
C SER A 112 11.93 5.64 -18.42
N GLY A 113 12.67 4.96 -19.29
CA GLY A 113 14.08 5.27 -19.56
C GLY A 113 14.20 6.57 -20.34
#